data_AF-A0A6B3LMV9-F1
#
_entry.id   AF-A0A6B3LMV9-F1
#
_cell.length_a   1.000
_cell.length_b   1.000
_cell.length_c   1.000
_cell.angle_alpha   90.00
_cell.angle_beta   90.00
_cell.angle_gamma   90.00
#
_symmetry.space_group_name_H-M   'P 1'
#
loop_
_entity.id
_entity.type
_entity.pdbx_description
1 polymer ?
#
loop_
_entity_poly.entity_id
_entity_poly.type
_entity_poly.pdbx_seq_one_letter_code
_entity_poly.pdbx_strand_id
1 'polypeptide(L)'
;MKLLITIALVFVTALSTTAQSQTHELHDFVKRFDYFLKTNTAKLSWSAKDSANTMPVPMPNAMDASRTRIPDPTTGLWHYPNLHKVYDPKTGFYMDYEGYKYYSYKADTITGSIYKGKEPVQIKRTEKVKQ
;
A
#
# COMPACT_ATOMS: atom_id res chain seq x y z
N MET A 1 2.03 7.32 47.14
CA MET A 1 1.00 7.77 46.17
C MET A 1 1.55 8.53 44.95
N LYS A 2 2.58 9.37 45.07
CA LYS A 2 3.10 10.13 43.90
C LYS A 2 3.68 9.26 42.77
N LEU A 3 4.30 8.11 43.08
CA LEU A 3 4.96 7.22 42.11
C LEU A 3 3.99 6.49 41.16
N LEU A 4 2.80 6.10 41.64
CA LEU A 4 1.80 5.40 40.84
C LEU A 4 1.13 6.34 39.81
N ILE A 5 0.97 7.62 40.16
CA ILE A 5 0.41 8.64 39.26
C ILE A 5 1.39 8.95 38.11
N THR A 6 2.70 8.93 38.38
CA THR A 6 3.72 9.19 37.35
C THR A 6 3.79 8.05 36.33
N ILE A 7 3.68 6.78 36.76
CA ILE A 7 3.74 5.62 35.87
C ILE A 7 2.50 5.57 34.95
N ALA A 8 1.31 5.86 35.49
CA ALA A 8 0.08 5.90 34.70
C ALA A 8 0.14 7.01 33.61
N LEU A 9 0.73 8.16 33.92
CA LEU A 9 0.84 9.28 32.98
C LEU A 9 1.79 8.96 31.82
N VAL A 10 2.94 8.33 32.11
CA VAL A 10 3.91 7.90 31.08
C VAL A 10 3.27 6.86 30.15
N PHE A 11 2.49 5.92 30.69
CA PHE A 11 1.82 4.90 29.87
C PHE A 11 0.79 5.51 28.92
N VAL A 12 -0.05 6.44 29.39
CA VAL A 12 -1.05 7.11 28.54
C VAL A 12 -0.41 7.90 27.40
N THR A 13 0.69 8.62 27.66
CA THR A 13 1.40 9.39 26.61
C THR A 13 2.06 8.49 25.55
N ALA A 14 2.57 7.31 25.94
CA ALA A 14 3.18 6.37 25.01
C ALA A 14 2.14 5.71 24.09
N LEU A 15 0.92 5.45 24.57
CA LEU A 15 -0.14 4.89 23.70
C LEU A 15 -0.65 5.92 22.68
N SER A 16 -0.88 7.18 23.09
CA SER A 16 -1.40 8.21 22.18
C SER A 16 -0.45 8.51 21.01
N THR A 17 0.85 8.50 21.25
CA THR A 17 1.87 8.74 20.21
C THR A 17 1.93 7.63 19.16
N THR A 18 1.77 6.37 19.58
CA THR A 18 1.72 5.24 18.63
C THR A 18 0.47 5.26 17.74
N ALA A 19 -0.69 5.61 18.28
CA ALA A 19 -1.93 5.69 17.51
C ALA A 19 -1.88 6.82 16.47
N GLN A 20 -1.39 8.00 16.84
CA GLN A 20 -1.30 9.15 15.94
C GLN A 20 -0.29 8.93 14.81
N SER A 21 0.84 8.26 15.10
CA SER A 21 1.83 7.90 14.08
C SER A 21 1.27 6.90 13.05
N GLN A 22 0.50 5.91 13.50
CA GLN A 22 -0.12 4.93 12.59
C GLN A 22 -1.14 5.58 11.67
N THR A 23 -1.96 6.51 12.18
CA THR A 23 -2.91 7.28 11.36
C THR A 23 -2.21 8.13 10.31
N HIS A 24 -1.11 8.81 10.68
CA HIS A 24 -0.33 9.59 9.72
C HIS A 24 0.27 8.73 8.61
N GLU A 25 0.90 7.60 8.98
CA GLU A 25 1.48 6.65 8.01
C GLU A 25 0.42 6.09 7.05
N LEU A 26 -0.80 5.81 7.53
CA LEU A 26 -1.90 5.35 6.70
C LEU A 26 -2.36 6.42 5.71
N HIS A 27 -2.52 7.67 6.14
CA HIS A 27 -2.85 8.78 5.24
C HIS A 27 -1.76 8.98 4.17
N ASP A 28 -0.48 8.86 4.54
CA ASP A 28 0.62 8.95 3.58
C ASP A 28 0.60 7.82 2.55
N PHE A 29 0.21 6.61 2.96
CA PHE A 29 0.00 5.50 2.04
C PHE A 29 -1.14 5.80 1.05
N VAL A 30 -2.30 6.25 1.55
CA VAL A 30 -3.49 6.53 0.73
C VAL A 30 -3.22 7.66 -0.26
N LYS A 31 -2.52 8.73 0.17
CA LYS A 31 -2.08 9.82 -0.71
C LYS A 31 -1.19 9.31 -1.83
N ARG A 32 -0.17 8.51 -1.51
CA ARG A 32 0.71 7.92 -2.52
C ARG A 32 -0.03 6.97 -3.45
N PHE A 33 -1.01 6.23 -2.94
CA PHE A 33 -1.86 5.38 -3.77
C PHE A 33 -2.72 6.20 -4.75
N ASP A 34 -3.25 7.36 -4.33
CA ASP A 34 -3.97 8.28 -5.24
C ASP A 34 -3.09 8.73 -6.41
N TYR A 35 -1.83 9.08 -6.15
CA TYR A 35 -0.88 9.41 -7.21
C TYR A 35 -0.53 8.18 -8.06
N PHE A 36 -0.39 7.01 -7.44
CA PHE A 36 -0.03 5.77 -8.13
C PHE A 36 -1.06 5.42 -9.20
N LEU A 37 -2.36 5.58 -8.92
CA LEU A 37 -3.44 5.37 -9.89
C LEU A 37 -3.33 6.23 -11.15
N LYS A 38 -2.61 7.35 -11.09
CA LYS A 38 -2.37 8.26 -12.23
C LYS A 38 -1.15 7.85 -13.05
N THR A 39 -0.32 6.95 -12.56
CA THR A 39 0.90 6.47 -13.23
C THR A 39 0.60 5.35 -14.24
N ASN A 40 1.57 5.04 -15.10
CA ASN A 40 1.49 3.87 -15.97
C ASN A 40 1.67 2.56 -15.19
N THR A 41 2.38 2.59 -14.05
CA THR A 41 2.65 1.41 -13.22
C THR A 41 1.37 0.78 -12.67
N ALA A 42 0.36 1.60 -12.35
CA ALA A 42 -0.98 1.16 -11.96
C ALA A 42 -1.68 0.32 -13.04
N LYS A 43 -1.45 0.67 -14.30
CA LYS A 43 -2.12 0.06 -15.45
C LYS A 43 -1.48 -1.25 -15.90
N LEU A 44 -0.32 -1.59 -15.34
CA LEU A 44 0.42 -2.78 -15.72
C LEU A 44 -0.38 -4.03 -15.34
N SER A 45 -0.72 -4.83 -16.34
CA SER A 45 -1.28 -6.15 -16.19
C SER A 45 -0.43 -7.14 -16.97
N TRP A 46 -0.47 -8.41 -16.57
CA TRP A 46 0.00 -9.48 -17.43
C TRP A 46 -1.00 -9.66 -18.57
N SER A 47 -0.59 -9.38 -19.81
CA SER A 47 -1.21 -10.02 -20.97
C SER A 47 -0.29 -11.17 -21.40
N ALA A 48 -0.86 -12.36 -21.56
CA ALA A 48 -0.30 -13.28 -22.53
C ALA A 48 -0.34 -12.54 -23.85
N LYS A 49 0.83 -12.37 -24.46
CA LYS A 49 1.10 -11.66 -25.72
C LYS A 49 -0.11 -11.69 -26.66
N ASP A 50 -0.92 -10.64 -26.62
CA ASP A 50 -1.79 -10.32 -27.73
C ASP A 50 -1.99 -8.80 -27.85
N SER A 51 -1.39 -8.30 -28.93
CA SER A 51 -1.75 -7.12 -29.71
C SER A 51 -1.94 -5.76 -29.02
N ALA A 52 -1.02 -4.85 -29.35
CA ALA A 52 -1.13 -3.39 -29.42
C ALA A 52 -1.24 -2.59 -28.10
N ASN A 53 -0.19 -1.82 -27.80
CA ASN A 53 -0.15 -0.64 -26.90
C ASN A 53 0.02 -0.78 -25.38
N THR A 54 0.35 -1.95 -24.83
CA THR A 54 0.79 -2.04 -23.43
C THR A 54 2.23 -2.55 -23.36
N MET A 55 3.12 -1.80 -22.72
CA MET A 55 4.52 -2.23 -22.49
C MET A 55 4.50 -3.58 -21.76
N PRO A 56 4.84 -4.70 -22.43
CA PRO A 56 4.71 -6.00 -21.81
C PRO A 56 5.86 -6.19 -20.84
N VAL A 57 5.55 -6.38 -19.56
CA VAL A 57 6.54 -6.84 -18.58
C VAL A 57 6.78 -8.34 -18.87
N PRO A 58 8.02 -8.86 -18.77
CA PRO A 58 8.29 -10.29 -18.91
C PRO A 58 7.78 -11.09 -17.70
N MET A 59 7.09 -12.20 -17.95
CA MET A 59 6.50 -13.06 -16.91
C MET A 59 7.60 -13.53 -15.91
N PRO A 60 7.45 -13.28 -14.61
CA PRO A 60 8.34 -13.71 -13.55
C PRO A 60 8.62 -15.19 -13.56
N ASN A 61 9.87 -15.57 -13.30
CA ASN A 61 10.20 -16.95 -12.95
C ASN A 61 9.34 -17.39 -11.75
N ALA A 62 8.62 -18.51 -11.91
CA ALA A 62 7.66 -19.04 -10.94
C ALA A 62 8.25 -19.40 -9.56
N MET A 63 9.57 -19.33 -9.40
CA MET A 63 10.25 -19.71 -8.15
C MET A 63 10.13 -18.66 -7.03
N ASP A 64 9.84 -17.38 -7.33
CA ASP A 64 9.61 -16.38 -6.27
C ASP A 64 8.79 -15.17 -6.75
N ALA A 65 7.46 -15.31 -6.71
CA ALA A 65 6.52 -14.23 -7.07
C ALA A 65 6.67 -12.97 -6.18
N SER A 66 7.31 -13.09 -5.00
CA SER A 66 7.60 -11.97 -4.11
C SER A 66 8.84 -11.17 -4.52
N ARG A 67 9.67 -11.68 -5.43
CA ARG A 67 10.82 -10.95 -5.99
C ARG A 67 10.48 -10.13 -7.22
N THR A 68 9.33 -10.40 -7.83
CA THR A 68 8.90 -9.71 -9.06
C THR A 68 7.97 -8.56 -8.75
N ARG A 69 8.57 -7.55 -8.13
CA ARG A 69 7.98 -6.25 -7.88
C ARG A 69 8.39 -5.26 -8.94
N ILE A 70 7.49 -4.34 -9.24
CA ILE A 70 7.73 -3.21 -10.12
C ILE A 70 7.65 -1.96 -9.23
N PRO A 71 8.78 -1.33 -8.89
CA PRO A 71 8.76 -0.07 -8.16
C PRO A 71 8.20 1.04 -9.06
N ASP A 72 7.18 1.75 -8.58
CA ASP A 72 6.75 3.00 -9.20
C ASP A 72 7.72 4.12 -8.79
N PRO A 73 8.52 4.68 -9.72
CA PRO A 73 9.48 5.72 -9.38
C PRO A 73 8.81 7.01 -8.89
N THR A 74 7.52 7.21 -9.20
CA THR A 74 6.79 8.43 -8.83
C THR A 74 6.39 8.42 -7.36
N THR A 75 5.81 7.31 -6.90
CA THR A 75 5.22 7.21 -5.56
C THR A 75 6.07 6.40 -4.58
N GLY A 76 7.06 5.66 -5.09
CA GLY A 76 7.85 4.71 -4.32
C GLY A 76 7.09 3.44 -3.94
N LEU A 77 5.84 3.28 -4.38
CA LEU A 77 5.06 2.08 -4.13
C LEU A 77 5.56 0.91 -4.98
N TRP A 78 5.50 -0.29 -4.44
CA TRP A 78 5.82 -1.51 -5.15
C TRP A 78 4.53 -2.18 -5.63
N HIS A 79 4.39 -2.31 -6.94
CA HIS A 79 3.34 -3.09 -7.55
C HIS A 79 3.83 -4.54 -7.70
N TYR A 80 3.05 -5.49 -7.21
CA TYR A 80 3.24 -6.92 -7.38
C TYR A 80 2.10 -7.47 -8.25
N PRO A 81 2.25 -7.47 -9.58
CA PRO A 81 1.15 -7.87 -10.47
C PRO A 81 0.74 -9.34 -10.27
N ASN A 82 1.69 -10.22 -9.94
CA ASN A 82 1.45 -11.65 -9.65
C ASN A 82 0.66 -11.90 -8.37
N LEU A 83 0.85 -11.03 -7.38
CA LEU A 83 0.21 -11.17 -6.07
C LEU A 83 -1.04 -10.31 -5.96
N HIS A 84 -1.41 -9.63 -7.06
CA HIS A 84 -2.45 -8.62 -7.09
C HIS A 84 -2.34 -7.69 -5.89
N LYS A 85 -1.18 -7.05 -5.71
CA LYS A 85 -0.87 -6.28 -4.50
C LYS A 85 -0.11 -5.01 -4.81
N VAL A 86 -0.41 -3.95 -4.07
CA VAL A 86 0.45 -2.77 -3.96
C VAL A 86 0.93 -2.67 -2.52
N TYR A 87 2.21 -2.40 -2.34
CA TYR A 87 2.88 -2.32 -1.04
C TYR A 87 3.73 -1.06 -0.95
N ASP A 88 3.70 -0.41 0.21
CA ASP A 88 4.57 0.71 0.54
C ASP A 88 5.74 0.23 1.40
N PRO A 89 6.95 0.19 0.84
CA PRO A 89 8.15 -0.23 1.60
C PRO A 89 8.50 0.73 2.74
N LYS A 90 8.01 1.98 2.73
CA LYS A 90 8.31 2.95 3.77
C LYS A 90 7.49 2.70 5.04
N THR A 91 6.22 2.39 4.89
CA THR A 91 5.27 2.26 6.02
C THR A 91 4.97 0.81 6.36
N GLY A 92 5.16 -0.12 5.42
CA GLY A 92 4.78 -1.52 5.52
C GLY A 92 3.30 -1.79 5.20
N PHE A 93 2.54 -0.77 4.76
CA PHE A 93 1.15 -0.96 4.34
C PHE A 93 1.07 -1.64 2.98
N TYR A 94 0.04 -2.47 2.80
CA TYR A 94 -0.33 -3.04 1.52
C TYR A 94 -1.84 -3.20 1.37
N MET A 95 -2.26 -3.37 0.14
CA MET A 95 -3.63 -3.72 -0.22
C MET A 95 -3.62 -4.66 -1.42
N ASP A 96 -4.70 -5.41 -1.55
CA ASP A 96 -4.96 -6.17 -2.76
C ASP A 96 -5.34 -5.19 -3.90
N TYR A 97 -4.77 -5.37 -5.07
CA TYR A 97 -4.81 -4.45 -6.19
C TYR A 97 -4.81 -5.18 -7.54
N GLU A 98 -5.79 -4.84 -8.37
CA GLU A 98 -5.97 -5.41 -9.71
C GLU A 98 -5.59 -4.36 -10.76
N GLY A 99 -4.35 -4.39 -11.26
CA GLY A 99 -3.87 -3.41 -12.24
C GLY A 99 -4.69 -3.32 -13.53
N TYR A 100 -5.24 -4.45 -13.99
CA TYR A 100 -6.13 -4.50 -15.16
C TYR A 100 -7.50 -3.82 -14.93
N LYS A 101 -7.85 -3.54 -13.68
CA LYS A 101 -9.07 -2.82 -13.27
C LYS A 101 -8.73 -1.56 -12.48
N TYR A 102 -7.56 -0.93 -12.73
CA TYR A 102 -7.11 0.24 -11.98
C TYR A 102 -8.16 1.36 -11.91
N TYR A 103 -8.92 1.56 -12.98
CA TYR A 103 -9.99 2.57 -13.08
C TYR A 103 -11.16 2.35 -12.12
N SER A 104 -11.28 1.14 -11.54
CA SER A 104 -12.29 0.84 -10.53
C SER A 104 -11.90 1.34 -9.13
N TYR A 105 -10.63 1.69 -8.92
CA TYR A 105 -10.14 2.15 -7.62
C TYR A 105 -10.27 3.66 -7.47
N LYS A 106 -10.61 4.10 -6.27
CA LYS A 106 -10.62 5.51 -5.87
C LYS A 106 -10.01 5.66 -4.48
N ALA A 107 -9.16 6.66 -4.29
CA ALA A 107 -8.60 7.00 -3.00
C ALA A 107 -9.27 8.27 -2.47
N ASP A 108 -9.75 8.21 -1.24
CA ASP A 108 -10.17 9.37 -0.48
C ASP A 108 -9.06 9.74 0.50
N THR A 109 -8.28 10.75 0.11
CA THR A 109 -7.12 11.20 0.90
C THR A 109 -7.51 12.00 2.14
N ILE A 110 -8.76 12.47 2.22
CA ILE A 110 -9.31 13.21 3.37
C ILE A 110 -9.71 12.23 4.46
N THR A 111 -10.37 11.13 4.11
CA THR A 111 -10.77 10.09 5.08
C THR A 111 -9.72 8.99 5.28
N GLY A 112 -8.67 8.96 4.45
CA GLY A 112 -7.64 7.93 4.53
C GLY A 112 -8.13 6.55 4.07
N SER A 113 -9.11 6.52 3.17
CA SER A 113 -9.77 5.30 2.70
C SER A 113 -9.53 5.05 1.22
N ILE A 114 -9.54 3.78 0.81
CA ILE A 114 -9.46 3.37 -0.59
C ILE A 114 -10.68 2.51 -0.90
N TYR A 115 -11.25 2.70 -2.09
CA TYR A 115 -12.45 2.00 -2.54
C TYR A 115 -12.20 1.30 -3.87
N LYS A 116 -12.86 0.18 -4.08
CA LYS A 116 -13.00 -0.51 -5.37
C LYS A 116 -14.48 -0.47 -5.75
N GLY A 117 -14.84 0.39 -6.70
CA GLY A 117 -16.24 0.73 -6.95
C GLY A 117 -16.86 1.42 -5.73
N LYS A 118 -17.79 0.74 -5.05
CA LYS A 118 -18.43 1.23 -3.81
C LYS A 118 -17.89 0.54 -2.55
N GLU A 119 -17.07 -0.49 -2.70
CA GLU A 119 -16.60 -1.32 -1.59
C GLU A 119 -15.31 -0.74 -1.01
N PRO A 120 -15.21 -0.60 0.33
CA PRO A 120 -13.95 -0.21 0.96
C PRO A 120 -12.92 -1.33 0.81
N VAL A 121 -11.70 -0.96 0.46
CA VAL A 121 -10.57 -1.88 0.37
C VAL A 121 -9.87 -1.95 1.72
N GLN A 122 -9.61 -3.18 2.18
CA GLN A 122 -8.87 -3.39 3.40
C GLN A 122 -7.37 -3.09 3.20
N ILE A 123 -6.86 -2.12 3.94
CA ILE A 123 -5.43 -1.81 4.00
C ILE A 123 -4.84 -2.58 5.18
N LYS A 124 -3.83 -3.41 4.90
CA LYS A 124 -3.15 -4.27 5.87
C LYS A 124 -1.73 -3.77 6.08
N ARG A 125 -1.11 -4.09 7.21
CA ARG A 125 0.30 -3.76 7.49
C ARG A 125 1.07 -5.05 7.72
N THR A 126 2.21 -5.22 7.07
CA THR A 126 3.14 -6.28 7.45
C THR A 126 3.68 -5.97 8.84
N GLU A 127 3.70 -6.94 9.74
CA GLU A 127 4.45 -6.81 10.99
C GLU A 127 5.87 -6.39 10.63
N LYS A 128 6.36 -5.28 11.20
CA LYS A 128 7.77 -4.92 11.02
C LYS A 128 8.56 -6.09 11.57
N VAL A 129 9.24 -6.84 10.70
CA VAL A 129 10.30 -7.75 11.14
C VAL A 129 11.29 -6.83 11.85
N LYS A 130 11.34 -6.91 13.19
CA LYS A 130 12.37 -6.23 13.96
C LYS A 130 13.70 -6.76 13.42
N GLN A 131 14.44 -5.88 12.74
CA GLN A 131 15.84 -6.13 12.41
C GLN A 131 16.65 -6.23 13.70
#